data_AF-A0A1A0CF50-F1
#
_entry.id   AF-A0A1A0CF50-F1
#
_cell.length_a   1.000
_cell.length_b   1.000
_cell.length_c   1.000
_cell.angle_alpha   90.00
_cell.angle_beta   90.00
_cell.angle_gamma   90.00
#
_symmetry.space_group_name_H-M   'P 1'
#
loop_
_entity.id
_entity.type
_entity.pdbx_description
1 polymer ?
#
loop_
_entity_poly.entity_id
_entity_poly.type
_entity_poly.pdbx_seq_one_letter_code
_entity_poly.pdbx_strand_id
1 'polypeptide(L)'
;MAGLLCVGPSIYFTYAYAKEDIPQDTAAQATHALVKQIGEQRFTAPDFRPGTVRHMVMFQFRHTATTAERQEVTRRFLELATHSRRPNGAPVVASLEAGPQNSGENADLGLDYGYLVTFRSEGDRNYYVGRPIVHTSGCFDPAHDAFKKFAAPFLANVVVFDFTVK
;
A
#
# COMPACT_ATOMS: atom_id res chain seq x y z
N MET A 1 16.78 -36.28 -14.36
CA MET A 1 17.11 -35.63 -13.07
C MET A 1 16.22 -34.41 -12.93
N ALA A 2 15.10 -34.55 -12.22
CA ALA A 2 14.16 -33.46 -11.98
C ALA A 2 14.79 -32.52 -10.93
N GLY A 3 15.18 -31.33 -11.36
CA GLY A 3 15.64 -30.27 -10.46
C GLY A 3 14.46 -29.68 -9.72
N LEU A 4 14.28 -30.08 -8.46
CA LEU A 4 13.32 -29.50 -7.54
C LEU A 4 13.82 -28.07 -7.21
N LEU A 5 13.31 -27.07 -7.94
CA LEU A 5 13.49 -25.67 -7.60
C LEU A 5 12.65 -25.37 -6.35
N CYS A 6 13.28 -25.51 -5.18
CA CYS A 6 12.75 -24.96 -3.94
C CYS A 6 12.70 -23.43 -4.07
N VAL A 7 11.54 -22.90 -4.44
CA VAL A 7 11.27 -21.46 -4.38
C VAL A 7 11.14 -21.12 -2.90
N GLY A 8 12.25 -20.72 -2.28
CA GLY A 8 12.23 -20.16 -0.94
C GLY A 8 11.30 -18.93 -0.88
N PRO A 9 10.73 -18.59 0.28
CA PRO A 9 9.87 -17.43 0.39
C PRO A 9 10.60 -16.19 -0.14
N SER A 10 9.93 -15.43 -1.00
CA SER A 10 10.46 -14.18 -1.55
C SER A 10 10.97 -13.31 -0.41
N ILE A 11 12.19 -12.79 -0.55
CA ILE A 11 12.83 -11.86 0.40
C ILE A 11 11.97 -10.62 0.72
N TYR A 12 10.87 -10.40 0.00
CA TYR A 12 9.89 -9.38 0.33
C TYR A 12 8.77 -9.83 1.28
N PHE A 13 8.45 -11.13 1.29
CA PHE A 13 7.58 -11.70 2.32
C PHE A 13 8.25 -11.59 3.70
N THR A 14 9.58 -11.67 3.74
CA THR A 14 10.35 -11.21 4.88
C THR A 14 10.39 -9.68 4.94
N TYR A 15 10.83 -8.89 3.95
CA TYR A 15 10.95 -7.42 4.15
C TYR A 15 9.67 -6.64 4.56
N ALA A 16 8.47 -7.06 4.13
CA ALA A 16 7.21 -6.44 4.56
C ALA A 16 6.73 -6.92 5.96
N TYR A 17 7.28 -8.02 6.48
CA TYR A 17 6.98 -8.61 7.80
C TYR A 17 8.20 -8.73 8.75
N ALA A 18 9.42 -8.45 8.30
CA ALA A 18 10.70 -8.60 9.00
C ALA A 18 11.22 -7.26 9.54
N LYS A 19 10.39 -6.22 9.51
CA LYS A 19 10.59 -5.02 10.35
C LYS A 19 10.15 -5.26 11.80
N GLU A 20 10.24 -6.48 12.33
CA GLU A 20 10.06 -6.68 13.78
C GLU A 20 11.19 -6.00 14.57
N ASP A 21 12.38 -5.78 13.95
CA ASP A 21 13.55 -5.19 14.62
C ASP A 21 13.81 -3.69 14.31
N ILE A 22 13.06 -3.06 13.39
CA ILE A 22 13.18 -1.61 13.16
C ILE A 22 12.11 -0.90 13.98
N PRO A 23 12.49 0.03 14.89
CA PRO A 23 11.51 0.78 15.66
C PRO A 23 10.49 1.46 14.74
N GLN A 24 9.21 1.27 15.05
CA GLN A 24 8.12 1.98 14.37
C GLN A 24 8.31 3.49 14.53
N ASP A 25 8.05 4.24 13.46
CA ASP A 25 8.01 5.70 13.56
C ASP A 25 6.80 6.16 14.42
N THR A 26 6.80 7.44 14.80
CA THR A 26 5.78 8.01 15.68
C THR A 26 4.37 7.91 15.11
N ALA A 27 4.20 8.00 13.79
CA ALA A 27 2.89 7.91 13.15
C ALA A 27 2.37 6.46 13.16
N ALA A 28 3.24 5.50 12.91
CA ALA A 28 2.93 4.08 13.04
C ALA A 28 2.55 3.72 14.48
N GLN A 29 3.34 4.13 15.47
CA GLN A 29 3.06 3.89 16.89
C GLN A 29 1.70 4.46 17.32
N ALA A 30 1.42 5.72 16.96
CA ALA A 30 0.14 6.37 17.24
C ALA A 30 -1.03 5.64 16.58
N THR A 31 -0.85 5.17 15.35
CA THR A 31 -1.87 4.40 14.61
C THR A 31 -2.15 3.06 15.28
N HIS A 32 -1.12 2.30 15.66
CA HIS A 32 -1.30 1.04 16.39
C HIS A 32 -1.98 1.24 17.75
N ALA A 33 -1.62 2.29 18.49
CA ALA A 33 -2.28 2.62 19.75
C ALA A 33 -3.77 2.96 19.54
N LEU A 34 -4.09 3.75 18.51
CA LEU A 34 -5.45 4.11 18.17
C LEU A 34 -6.29 2.88 17.80
N VAL A 35 -5.77 1.98 16.97
CA VAL A 35 -6.46 0.73 16.60
C VAL A 35 -6.74 -0.14 17.82
N LYS A 36 -5.77 -0.27 18.74
CA LYS A 36 -5.97 -0.99 20.01
C LYS A 36 -7.06 -0.36 20.86
N GLN A 37 -7.18 0.98 20.84
CA GLN A 37 -8.17 1.70 21.63
C GLN A 37 -9.59 1.58 21.07
N ILE A 38 -9.78 1.69 19.75
CA ILE A 38 -11.11 1.80 19.13
C ILE A 38 -11.58 0.55 18.39
N GLY A 39 -10.68 -0.40 18.16
CA GLY A 39 -10.92 -1.61 17.38
C GLY A 39 -10.86 -1.40 15.86
N GLU A 40 -10.51 -2.46 15.14
CA GLU A 40 -10.33 -2.43 13.67
C GLU A 40 -11.61 -2.08 12.91
N GLN A 41 -12.78 -2.52 13.40
CA GLN A 41 -14.08 -2.21 12.77
C GLN A 41 -14.36 -0.70 12.76
N ARG A 42 -14.14 0.00 13.88
CA ARG A 42 -14.34 1.46 13.94
C ARG A 42 -13.27 2.19 13.13
N PHE A 43 -12.02 1.76 13.24
CA PHE A 43 -10.88 2.35 12.55
C PHE A 43 -11.03 2.34 11.02
N THR A 44 -11.70 1.34 10.47
CA THR A 44 -11.85 1.12 9.02
C THR A 44 -13.24 1.46 8.48
N ALA A 45 -14.16 1.90 9.35
CA ALA A 45 -15.50 2.33 8.96
C ALA A 45 -15.44 3.54 8.00
N PRO A 46 -16.27 3.59 6.94
CA PRO A 46 -16.18 4.63 5.90
C PRO A 46 -16.39 6.06 6.41
N ASP A 47 -17.05 6.22 7.55
CA ASP A 47 -17.31 7.52 8.20
C ASP A 47 -16.26 7.89 9.26
N PHE A 48 -15.20 7.10 9.41
CA PHE A 48 -14.14 7.41 10.37
C PHE A 48 -13.31 8.60 9.87
N ARG A 49 -13.51 9.76 10.52
CA ARG A 49 -12.85 11.05 10.23
C ARG A 49 -12.99 11.43 8.74
N PRO A 50 -14.20 11.88 8.33
CA PRO A 50 -14.45 12.28 6.95
C PRO A 50 -13.60 13.49 6.55
N GLY A 51 -13.21 13.53 5.28
CA GLY A 51 -12.33 14.55 4.71
C GLY A 51 -11.47 14.00 3.58
N THR A 52 -10.91 14.87 2.75
CA THR A 52 -10.01 14.41 1.68
C THR A 52 -8.69 13.95 2.28
N VAL A 53 -8.36 12.68 2.09
CA VAL A 53 -7.09 12.09 2.51
C VAL A 53 -6.27 11.73 1.27
N ARG A 54 -4.99 12.07 1.29
CA ARG A 54 -4.02 11.68 0.25
C ARG A 54 -3.12 10.58 0.81
N HIS A 55 -2.93 9.54 0.01
CA HIS A 55 -2.00 8.45 0.25
C HIS A 55 -1.00 8.43 -0.90
N MET A 56 0.20 8.92 -0.63
CA MET A 56 1.29 8.96 -1.59
C MET A 56 2.12 7.69 -1.44
N VAL A 57 2.38 7.02 -2.55
CA VAL A 57 3.24 5.84 -2.60
C VAL A 57 4.29 6.07 -3.67
N MET A 58 5.55 5.86 -3.35
CA MET A 58 6.64 5.89 -4.32
C MET A 58 7.38 4.56 -4.28
N PHE A 59 7.60 3.99 -5.46
CA PHE A 59 8.29 2.72 -5.63
C PHE A 59 9.70 2.95 -6.15
N GLN A 60 10.63 2.19 -5.58
CA GLN A 60 11.87 1.83 -6.23
C GLN A 60 11.75 0.38 -6.68
N PHE A 61 11.87 0.11 -7.97
CA PHE A 61 11.89 -1.23 -8.51
C PHE A 61 13.26 -1.87 -8.34
N ARG A 62 13.30 -3.20 -8.25
CA ARG A 62 14.57 -3.94 -8.30
C ARG A 62 15.23 -3.73 -9.65
N HIS A 63 16.56 -3.73 -9.65
CA HIS A 63 17.35 -3.76 -10.88
C HIS A 63 17.06 -4.99 -11.74
N THR A 64 16.60 -6.09 -11.14
CA THR A 64 16.19 -7.31 -11.86
C THR A 64 14.78 -7.27 -12.44
N ALA A 65 13.95 -6.30 -12.05
CA ALA A 65 12.58 -6.19 -12.57
C ALA A 65 12.61 -5.65 -14.01
N THR A 66 12.10 -6.46 -14.94
CA THR A 66 11.98 -6.13 -16.36
C THR A 66 10.98 -5.00 -16.60
N THR A 67 11.07 -4.34 -17.75
CA THR A 67 10.12 -3.30 -18.15
C THR A 67 8.67 -3.79 -18.12
N ALA A 68 8.42 -5.02 -18.59
CA ALA A 68 7.08 -5.62 -18.60
C ALA A 68 6.54 -5.84 -17.18
N GLU A 69 7.37 -6.30 -16.24
CA GLU A 69 6.97 -6.46 -14.84
C GLU A 69 6.66 -5.12 -14.16
N ARG A 70 7.48 -4.08 -14.42
CA ARG A 70 7.23 -2.72 -13.90
C ARG A 70 5.92 -2.14 -14.43
N GLN A 71 5.65 -2.35 -15.72
CA GLN A 71 4.39 -1.97 -16.35
C GLN A 71 3.22 -2.74 -15.76
N GLU A 72 3.37 -4.04 -15.51
CA GLU A 72 2.32 -4.87 -14.92
C GLU A 72 2.00 -4.46 -13.47
N VAL A 73 3.02 -4.16 -12.66
CA VAL A 73 2.84 -3.59 -11.32
C VAL A 73 2.05 -2.28 -11.39
N THR A 74 2.43 -1.38 -12.29
CA THR A 74 1.75 -0.09 -12.46
C THR A 74 0.32 -0.28 -12.92
N ARG A 75 0.09 -1.15 -13.91
CA ARG A 75 -1.25 -1.47 -14.44
C ARG A 75 -2.16 -1.99 -13.33
N ARG A 76 -1.71 -2.97 -12.53
CA ARG A 76 -2.51 -3.52 -11.42
C ARG A 76 -2.73 -2.52 -10.30
N PHE A 77 -1.78 -1.61 -10.03
CA PHE A 77 -2.00 -0.54 -9.07
C PHE A 77 -3.15 0.37 -9.55
N LEU A 78 -3.12 0.82 -10.80
CA LEU A 78 -4.16 1.67 -11.38
C LEU A 78 -5.54 1.00 -11.37
N GLU A 79 -5.59 -0.32 -11.58
CA GLU A 79 -6.84 -1.10 -11.51
C GLU A 79 -7.51 -1.08 -10.12
N LEU A 80 -6.79 -0.71 -9.05
CA LEU A 80 -7.38 -0.56 -7.72
C LEU A 80 -8.44 0.55 -7.66
N ALA A 81 -8.41 1.54 -8.56
CA ALA A 81 -9.52 2.49 -8.69
C ALA A 81 -10.85 1.79 -9.01
N THR A 82 -10.79 0.64 -9.71
CA THR A 82 -11.95 -0.16 -10.10
C THR A 82 -12.20 -1.35 -9.17
N HIS A 83 -11.15 -1.97 -8.64
CA HIS A 83 -11.28 -3.20 -7.86
C HIS A 83 -11.33 -2.98 -6.34
N SER A 84 -10.85 -1.84 -5.84
CA SER A 84 -10.97 -1.51 -4.42
C SER A 84 -12.41 -1.14 -4.09
N ARG A 85 -13.11 -2.08 -3.44
CA ARG A 85 -14.54 -2.01 -3.13
C ARG A 85 -14.80 -2.42 -1.70
N ARG A 86 -15.77 -1.73 -1.08
CA ARG A 86 -16.40 -2.17 0.17
C ARG A 86 -17.25 -3.43 -0.09
N PRO A 87 -17.64 -4.19 0.95
CA PRO A 87 -18.50 -5.37 0.79
C PRO A 87 -19.84 -5.09 0.11
N ASN A 88 -20.37 -3.87 0.25
CA ASN A 88 -21.59 -3.41 -0.42
C ASN A 88 -21.36 -2.91 -1.86
N GLY A 89 -20.15 -3.05 -2.41
CA GLY A 89 -19.79 -2.61 -3.75
C GLY A 89 -19.46 -1.13 -3.90
N ALA A 90 -19.48 -0.33 -2.81
CA ALA A 90 -19.10 1.07 -2.88
C ALA A 90 -17.59 1.23 -3.19
N PRO A 91 -17.20 2.20 -4.04
CA PRO A 91 -15.79 2.49 -4.29
C PRO A 91 -15.12 3.03 -3.03
N VAL A 92 -13.93 2.51 -2.71
CA VAL A 92 -13.09 3.02 -1.61
C VAL A 92 -12.20 4.16 -2.10
N VAL A 93 -11.59 3.99 -3.28
CA VAL A 93 -10.71 4.97 -3.91
C VAL A 93 -11.56 6.02 -4.63
N ALA A 94 -11.32 7.30 -4.33
CA ALA A 94 -12.00 8.42 -4.96
C ALA A 94 -11.32 8.88 -6.26
N SER A 95 -9.98 8.92 -6.28
CA SER A 95 -9.16 9.11 -7.48
C SER A 95 -7.81 8.42 -7.31
N LEU A 96 -7.17 8.11 -8.43
CA LEU A 96 -5.86 7.48 -8.45
C LEU A 96 -5.07 8.03 -9.64
N GLU A 97 -3.96 8.69 -9.36
CA GLU A 97 -3.02 9.22 -10.35
C GLU A 97 -1.66 8.54 -10.19
N ALA A 98 -0.89 8.41 -11.29
CA ALA A 98 0.43 7.80 -11.23
C ALA A 98 1.35 8.30 -12.37
N GLY A 99 2.67 8.27 -12.16
CA GLY A 99 3.64 8.66 -13.18
C GLY A 99 5.10 8.36 -12.79
N PRO A 100 6.01 8.32 -13.77
CA PRO A 100 7.44 8.14 -13.52
C PRO A 100 8.05 9.39 -12.90
N GLN A 101 9.15 9.21 -12.16
CA GLN A 101 9.94 10.34 -11.68
C GLN A 101 10.53 11.15 -12.84
N ASN A 102 10.39 12.47 -12.79
CA ASN A 102 10.86 13.41 -13.82
C ASN A 102 11.38 14.75 -13.28
N SER A 103 11.60 14.89 -11.96
CA SER A 103 11.98 16.18 -11.32
C SER A 103 13.36 16.70 -11.76
N GLY A 104 14.33 15.84 -12.09
CA GLY A 104 15.66 16.26 -12.55
C GLY A 104 16.55 16.90 -11.47
N GLU A 105 16.06 17.04 -10.23
CA GLU A 105 16.76 17.71 -9.13
C GLU A 105 17.74 16.79 -8.36
N ASN A 106 17.83 15.51 -8.75
CA ASN A 106 18.68 14.50 -8.09
C ASN A 106 18.38 14.33 -6.59
N ALA A 107 17.09 14.39 -6.22
CA ALA A 107 16.60 14.33 -4.83
C ALA A 107 15.57 13.20 -4.61
N ASP A 108 15.45 12.28 -5.56
CA ASP A 108 14.42 11.22 -5.56
C ASP A 108 14.76 10.00 -4.69
N LEU A 109 15.98 9.93 -4.14
CA LEU A 109 16.45 8.82 -3.30
C LEU A 109 16.40 7.45 -4.00
N GLY A 110 16.45 7.42 -5.34
CA GLY A 110 16.38 6.22 -6.16
C GLY A 110 14.95 5.73 -6.43
N LEU A 111 13.93 6.55 -6.19
CA LEU A 111 12.52 6.21 -6.45
C LEU A 111 12.19 6.42 -7.94
N ASP A 112 11.54 5.42 -8.55
CA ASP A 112 11.28 5.36 -10.00
C ASP A 112 9.90 5.89 -10.40
N TYR A 113 8.88 5.67 -9.55
CA TYR A 113 7.47 5.86 -9.91
C TYR A 113 6.64 6.29 -8.70
N GLY A 114 5.77 7.27 -8.90
CA GLY A 114 4.86 7.79 -7.88
C GLY A 114 3.39 7.44 -8.17
N TYR A 115 2.64 7.24 -7.10
CA TYR A 115 1.20 7.00 -7.09
C TYR A 115 0.56 7.91 -6.05
N LEU A 116 -0.53 8.57 -6.40
CA LEU A 116 -1.35 9.37 -5.51
C LEU A 116 -2.74 8.75 -5.46
N VAL A 117 -3.16 8.34 -4.27
CA VAL A 117 -4.51 7.80 -4.04
C VAL A 117 -5.28 8.77 -3.17
N THR A 118 -6.53 9.02 -3.55
CA THR A 118 -7.42 9.93 -2.83
C THR A 118 -8.55 9.16 -2.18
N PHE A 119 -8.82 9.47 -0.91
CA PHE A 119 -9.94 8.90 -0.15
C PHE A 119 -10.86 10.00 0.37
N ARG A 120 -12.08 9.62 0.74
CA ARG A 120 -13.11 10.52 1.31
C ARG A 120 -13.11 10.54 2.84
N SER A 121 -12.31 9.70 3.48
CA SER A 121 -12.13 9.63 4.92
C SER A 121 -10.83 8.91 5.28
N GLU A 122 -10.36 9.07 6.51
CA GLU A 122 -9.30 8.20 7.03
C GLU A 122 -9.75 6.75 7.07
N GLY A 123 -11.02 6.48 7.35
CA GLY A 123 -11.58 5.13 7.36
C GLY A 123 -11.50 4.38 6.03
N ASP A 124 -11.73 5.07 4.91
CA ASP A 124 -11.51 4.52 3.57
C ASP A 124 -10.02 4.21 3.33
N ARG A 125 -9.12 5.14 3.67
CA ARG A 125 -7.66 4.91 3.60
C ARG A 125 -7.24 3.72 4.45
N ASN A 126 -7.74 3.63 5.68
CA ASN A 126 -7.39 2.57 6.63
C ASN A 126 -7.83 1.19 6.13
N TYR A 127 -9.06 1.09 5.61
CA TYR A 127 -9.57 -0.14 4.99
C TYR A 127 -8.75 -0.53 3.75
N TYR A 128 -8.46 0.44 2.89
CA TYR A 128 -7.62 0.22 1.70
C TYR A 128 -6.24 -0.31 2.10
N VAL A 129 -5.52 0.39 2.97
CA VAL A 129 -4.15 0.01 3.38
C VAL A 129 -4.13 -1.35 4.07
N GLY A 130 -5.02 -1.58 5.04
CA GLY A 130 -5.17 -2.87 5.71
C GLY A 130 -3.92 -3.30 6.50
N ARG A 131 -3.39 -4.49 6.18
CA ARG A 131 -2.17 -5.02 6.81
C ARG A 131 -0.93 -4.13 6.60
N PRO A 132 -0.03 -4.02 7.59
CA PRO A 132 0.03 -4.80 8.84
C PRO A 132 -0.72 -4.17 10.03
N ILE A 133 -1.56 -3.15 9.79
CA ILE A 133 -2.27 -2.45 10.88
C ILE A 133 -3.59 -3.16 11.23
N VAL A 134 -4.25 -3.71 10.20
CA VAL A 134 -5.57 -4.36 10.30
C VAL A 134 -5.48 -5.81 9.85
N HIS A 135 -5.97 -6.74 10.66
CA HIS A 135 -5.87 -8.18 10.40
C HIS A 135 -7.22 -8.90 10.26
N THR A 136 -8.27 -8.38 10.87
CA THR A 136 -9.61 -8.99 10.94
C THR A 136 -10.23 -9.04 9.54
N SER A 137 -10.72 -10.23 9.17
CA SER A 137 -11.46 -10.40 7.92
C SER A 137 -12.65 -9.46 7.85
N GLY A 138 -12.86 -8.84 6.68
CA GLY A 138 -13.92 -7.84 6.47
C GLY A 138 -13.56 -6.42 6.92
N CYS A 139 -12.41 -6.20 7.59
CA CYS A 139 -11.95 -4.86 7.96
C CYS A 139 -10.87 -4.29 7.00
N PHE A 140 -10.43 -5.05 5.99
CA PHE A 140 -9.45 -4.56 5.01
C PHE A 140 -9.85 -4.93 3.57
N ASP A 141 -9.33 -4.17 2.61
CA ASP A 141 -9.55 -4.37 1.19
C ASP A 141 -8.81 -5.61 0.64
N PRO A 142 -9.52 -6.66 0.20
CA PRO A 142 -8.87 -7.83 -0.39
C PRO A 142 -8.14 -7.53 -1.71
N ALA A 143 -8.60 -6.53 -2.48
CA ALA A 143 -7.96 -6.18 -3.76
C ALA A 143 -6.57 -5.58 -3.53
N HIS A 144 -6.45 -4.61 -2.62
CA HIS A 144 -5.15 -4.04 -2.26
C HIS A 144 -4.24 -5.04 -1.54
N ASP A 145 -4.76 -5.91 -0.67
CA ASP A 145 -3.97 -6.98 -0.03
C ASP A 145 -3.37 -7.96 -1.08
N ALA A 146 -4.14 -8.32 -2.10
CA ALA A 146 -3.67 -9.14 -3.22
C ALA A 146 -2.62 -8.40 -4.08
N PHE A 147 -2.84 -7.11 -4.36
CA PHE A 147 -1.88 -6.27 -5.07
C PHE A 147 -0.53 -6.21 -4.34
N LYS A 148 -0.52 -5.95 -3.03
CA LYS A 148 0.71 -5.92 -2.23
C LYS A 148 1.51 -7.22 -2.36
N LYS A 149 0.84 -8.37 -2.26
CA LYS A 149 1.48 -9.69 -2.41
C LYS A 149 2.08 -9.87 -3.79
N PHE A 150 1.39 -9.45 -4.84
CA PHE A 150 1.87 -9.51 -6.21
C PHE A 150 3.07 -8.59 -6.46
N ALA A 151 3.01 -7.33 -6.00
CA ALA A 151 4.01 -6.32 -6.30
C ALA A 151 5.33 -6.54 -5.54
N ALA A 152 5.24 -7.06 -4.32
CA ALA A 152 6.35 -7.26 -3.39
C ALA A 152 7.65 -7.81 -4.03
N PRO A 153 7.67 -8.92 -4.79
CA PRO A 153 8.90 -9.44 -5.40
C PRO A 153 9.61 -8.49 -6.38
N PHE A 154 8.94 -7.47 -6.93
CA PHE A 154 9.50 -6.55 -7.93
C PHE A 154 10.08 -5.27 -7.33
N LEU A 155 9.79 -5.00 -6.06
CA LEU A 155 10.16 -3.75 -5.40
C LEU A 155 11.48 -3.94 -4.65
N ALA A 156 12.29 -2.89 -4.59
CA ALA A 156 13.49 -2.79 -3.76
C ALA A 156 13.24 -1.91 -2.54
N ASN A 157 12.42 -0.85 -2.70
CA ASN A 157 11.99 0.02 -1.62
C ASN A 157 10.59 0.60 -1.90
N VAL A 158 9.90 1.02 -0.84
CA VAL A 158 8.59 1.68 -0.89
C VAL A 158 8.57 2.80 0.14
N VAL A 159 8.23 4.01 -0.30
CA VAL A 159 7.96 5.15 0.60
C VAL A 159 6.47 5.46 0.55
N VAL A 160 5.85 5.61 1.73
CA VAL A 160 4.43 5.91 1.88
C VAL A 160 4.28 7.15 2.76
N PHE A 161 3.41 8.08 2.35
CA PHE A 161 3.12 9.27 3.13
C PHE A 161 1.65 9.65 3.00
N ASP A 162 1.00 9.82 4.16
CA ASP A 162 -0.43 10.09 4.22
C ASP A 162 -0.71 11.41 4.92
N PHE A 163 -1.66 12.18 4.39
CA PHE A 163 -2.12 13.39 5.05
C PHE A 163 -3.56 13.73 4.70
N THR A 164 -4.25 14.37 5.65
CA THR A 164 -5.55 15.00 5.41
C THR A 164 -5.32 16.39 4.82
N VAL A 165 -6.02 16.70 3.73
CA VAL A 165 -5.97 18.02 3.09
C VAL A 165 -6.57 19.06 4.03
N LYS A 166 -5.88 20.20 4.18
CA LYS A 166 -6.33 21.34 4.99
C LYS A 166 -6.96 22.42 4.12
#